data_AF-A0A4V2LJ51-F1
#
_entry.id   AF-A0A4V2LJ51-F1
#
_cell.length_a   1.000
_cell.length_b   1.000
_cell.length_c   1.000
_cell.angle_alpha   90.00
_cell.angle_beta   90.00
_cell.angle_gamma   90.00
#
_symmetry.space_group_name_H-M   'P 1'
#
loop_
_entity.id
_entity.type
_entity.pdbx_description
1 polymer ?
#
loop_
_entity_poly.entity_id
_entity_poly.type
_entity_poly.pdbx_seq_one_letter_code
_entity_poly.pdbx_strand_id
1 'polypeptide(L)' 'MKTENFVLIGQALFGESWQSQVADFLNIDTQEIQDWIRSGHIPHWVNGDLIKLTDMRLEQMQHVAHLLNHKSIA' A
#
# COMPACT_ATOMS: atom_id res chain seq x y z
N MET A 1 -8.11 3.06 12.54
CA MET A 1 -7.91 1.72 11.93
C MET A 1 -7.06 0.89 12.88
N LYS A 2 -7.30 -0.43 13.01
CA LYS A 2 -6.44 -1.30 13.82
C LYS A 2 -5.07 -1.49 13.16
N THR A 3 -4.00 -1.55 13.94
CA THR A 3 -2.63 -1.77 13.44
C THR A 3 -2.51 -3.06 12.61
N GLU A 4 -3.17 -4.13 13.01
CA GLU A 4 -3.19 -5.40 12.26
C GLU A 4 -3.69 -5.22 10.83
N ASN A 5 -4.79 -4.49 10.66
CA ASN A 5 -5.35 -4.21 9.33
C ASN A 5 -4.38 -3.36 8.50
N PHE A 6 -3.72 -2.38 9.12
CA PHE A 6 -2.73 -1.54 8.45
C PHE A 6 -1.56 -2.36 7.89
N VAL A 7 -1.02 -3.26 8.71
CA VAL A 7 0.06 -4.18 8.32
C VAL A 7 -0.38 -5.10 7.19
N LEU A 8 -1.56 -5.72 7.31
CA LEU A 8 -2.09 -6.62 6.27
C LEU A 8 -2.30 -5.91 4.93
N ILE A 9 -2.84 -4.68 4.95
CA ILE A 9 -3.03 -3.88 3.73
C ILE A 9 -1.67 -3.55 3.10
N GLY A 10 -0.71 -3.06 3.88
CA GLY A 10 0.62 -2.74 3.38
C GLY A 10 1.28 -3.96 2.73
N GLN A 11 1.30 -5.10 3.44
CA GLN A 11 1.88 -6.35 2.93
C GLN A 11 1.19 -6.84 1.66
N ALA A 12 -0.14 -6.74 1.58
CA ALA A 12 -0.89 -7.14 0.39
C ALA A 12 -0.54 -6.26 -0.83
N LEU A 13 -0.31 -4.95 -0.63
CA LEU A 13 -0.03 -4.01 -1.71
C LEU A 13 1.42 -4.07 -2.22
N PHE A 14 2.37 -4.41 -1.34
CA PHE A 14 3.80 -4.20 -1.62
C PHE A 14 4.74 -5.33 -1.16
N GLY A 15 4.20 -6.41 -0.58
CA GLY A 15 4.99 -7.52 -0.07
C GLY A 15 5.93 -7.11 1.08
N GLU A 16 7.15 -7.64 1.07
CA GLU A 16 8.13 -7.44 2.15
C GLU A 16 8.56 -5.97 2.32
N SER A 17 8.57 -5.21 1.22
CA SER A 17 8.99 -3.80 1.19
C SER A 17 7.91 -2.79 1.57
N TRP A 18 6.80 -3.25 2.17
CA TRP A 18 5.62 -2.41 2.32
C TRP A 18 5.81 -1.17 3.19
N GLN A 19 6.65 -1.22 4.22
CA GLN A 19 6.82 -0.08 5.12
C GLN A 19 7.42 1.11 4.40
N SER A 20 8.48 0.88 3.60
CA SER A 20 9.12 1.94 2.82
C SER A 20 8.20 2.46 1.72
N GLN A 21 7.51 1.57 1.00
CA GLN A 21 6.63 2.00 -0.09
C GLN A 21 5.37 2.75 0.39
N VAL A 22 4.81 2.36 1.54
CA VAL A 22 3.72 3.12 2.17
C VAL A 22 4.23 4.47 2.68
N ALA A 23 5.42 4.52 3.29
CA ALA A 23 6.02 5.78 3.74
C ALA A 23 6.27 6.75 2.58
N ASP A 24 6.82 6.26 1.47
CA ASP A 24 7.03 7.04 0.25
C ASP A 24 5.70 7.59 -0.29
N PHE A 25 4.65 6.76 -0.34
CA PHE A 25 3.34 7.19 -0.81
C PHE A 25 2.69 8.25 0.11
N LEU A 26 2.80 8.07 1.42
CA LEU A 26 2.28 9.02 2.40
C LEU A 26 3.18 10.26 2.58
N ASN A 27 4.36 10.28 1.93
CA ASN A 27 5.37 11.31 2.03
C ASN A 27 5.81 11.58 3.48
N ILE A 28 6.19 10.51 4.17
CA ILE A 28 6.68 10.51 5.57
C ILE A 28 7.93 9.65 5.69
N ASP A 29 8.59 9.69 6.85
CA ASP A 29 9.69 8.77 7.14
C ASP A 29 9.17 7.34 7.43
N THR A 30 9.89 6.32 6.99
CA THR A 30 9.59 4.92 7.33
C THR A 30 9.62 4.69 8.85
N GLN A 31 10.40 5.47 9.61
CA GLN A 31 10.41 5.42 11.07
C GLN A 31 9.05 5.79 11.68
N GLU A 32 8.28 6.69 11.06
CA GLU A 32 6.94 7.04 11.54
C GLU A 32 5.99 5.84 11.44
N ILE A 33 6.05 5.08 10.34
CA ILE A 33 5.29 3.84 10.16
C ILE A 33 5.60 2.86 11.28
N GLN A 34 6.89 2.67 11.60
CA GLN A 34 7.32 1.76 12.67
C GLN A 34 6.83 2.22 14.05
N ASP A 35 6.86 3.52 14.31
CA ASP A 35 6.40 4.09 15.57
C ASP A 35 4.88 3.96 15.73
N TRP A 36 4.10 4.11 14.66
CA TRP A 36 2.66 3.85 14.68
C TRP A 36 2.34 2.39 14.98
N ILE A 37 3.10 1.46 14.40
CA ILE A 37 2.96 0.02 14.65
C ILE A 37 3.29 -0.28 16.12
N ARG A 38 4.41 0.23 16.63
CA ARG A 38 4.88 0.01 18.01
C ARG A 38 3.92 0.60 19.04
N SER A 39 3.41 1.81 18.78
CA SER A 39 2.47 2.49 19.68
C SER A 39 1.03 1.96 19.57
N GLY A 40 0.72 1.18 18.54
CA GLY A 40 -0.64 0.72 18.26
C GLY A 40 -1.57 1.84 17.77
N HIS A 41 -1.02 2.99 17.39
CA HIS A 41 -1.78 4.17 17.03
C HIS A 41 -1.48 4.60 15.59
N ILE A 42 -2.42 4.29 14.68
CA ILE A 42 -2.38 4.76 13.30
C ILE A 42 -3.20 6.06 13.19
N PRO A 43 -2.63 7.15 12.64
CA PRO A 43 -3.38 8.39 12.44
C PRO A 43 -4.65 8.19 11.60
N HIS A 44 -5.72 8.91 11.95
CA HIS A 44 -7.03 8.76 11.30
C HIS A 44 -6.99 9.02 9.78
N TRP A 45 -6.22 10.02 9.35
CA TRP A 45 -6.12 10.43 7.95
C TRP A 45 -5.54 9.35 7.03
N VAL A 46 -4.67 8.47 7.57
CA VAL A 46 -4.01 7.38 6.83
C VAL A 46 -5.04 6.46 6.16
N ASN A 47 -6.21 6.27 6.76
CA ASN A 47 -7.24 5.42 6.18
C ASN A 47 -7.75 5.95 4.83
N GLY A 48 -7.89 7.27 4.69
CA GLY A 48 -8.32 7.89 3.43
C GLY A 48 -7.26 7.76 2.34
N ASP A 49 -5.99 7.90 2.69
CA ASP A 49 -4.90 7.79 1.72
C ASP A 49 -4.61 6.34 1.31
N LEU A 50 -4.77 5.36 2.20
CA LEU A 50 -4.68 3.94 1.84
C LEU A 50 -5.78 3.48 0.89
N ILE A 51 -6.98 4.05 0.98
CA ILE A 51 -8.05 3.78 0.00
C ILE A 51 -7.58 4.23 -1.38
N LYS A 52 -7.09 5.48 -1.50
CA LYS A 52 -6.55 5.99 -2.78
C LYS A 52 -5.38 5.15 -3.29
N LEU A 53 -4.50 4.71 -2.40
CA LEU A 53 -3.37 3.84 -2.75
C LEU A 53 -3.84 2.50 -3.31
N THR A 54 -4.88 1.93 -2.71
CA THR A 54 -5.48 0.67 -3.13
C THR A 54 -6.12 0.81 -4.51
N ASP A 55 -6.89 1.89 -4.74
CA ASP A 55 -7.51 2.18 -6.03
C ASP A 55 -6.45 2.35 -7.13
N MET A 56 -5.39 3.13 -6.87
CA MET A 56 -4.27 3.31 -7.81
C MET A 56 -3.58 1.96 -8.12
N ARG A 57 -3.33 1.14 -7.11
CA ARG A 57 -2.71 -0.18 -7.31
C ARG A 57 -3.61 -1.13 -8.09
N LEU A 58 -4.92 -1.06 -7.89
CA LEU A 58 -5.90 -1.83 -8.67
C LEU A 58 -5.86 -1.44 -10.16
N GLU A 59 -5.87 -0.16 -10.48
CA GLU A 59 -5.76 0.33 -11.86
C GLU A 59 -4.45 -0.13 -12.52
N GLN A 60 -3.34 -0.06 -11.81
CA GLN A 60 -2.04 -0.55 -12.30
C GLN A 60 -2.07 -2.05 -12.58
N MET A 61 -2.65 -2.85 -11.68
CA MET A 61 -2.77 -4.30 -11.87
C MET A 61 -3.67 -4.63 -13.07
N GLN A 62 -4.79 -3.91 -13.25
CA GLN A 62 -5.65 -4.06 -14.42
C GLN A 62 -4.92 -3.72 -15.71
N HIS A 63 -4.12 -2.66 -15.72
CA HIS A 63 -3.30 -2.29 -16.87
C HIS A 63 -2.25 -3.37 -17.19
N VAL A 64 -1.55 -3.89 -16.19
CA VAL A 64 -0.60 -5.01 -16.36
C VAL A 64 -1.29 -6.24 -16.92
N ALA A 65 -2.45 -6.63 -16.38
CA ALA A 65 -3.23 -7.76 -16.87
C ALA A 65 -3.65 -7.58 -18.34
N HIS A 66 -4.06 -6.36 -18.72
CA HIS A 66 -4.36 -6.03 -20.11
C HIS A 66 -3.15 -6.22 -21.02
N LEU A 67 -1.96 -5.73 -20.63
CA LEU A 67 -0.73 -5.89 -21.40
C LEU A 67 -0.31 -7.36 -21.56
N LEU A 68 -0.43 -8.18 -20.51
CA LEU A 68 -0.10 -9.59 -20.55
C LEU A 68 -1.03 -10.37 -21.49
N ASN A 69 -2.33 -10.05 -21.47
CA ASN A 69 -3.32 -10.70 -22.33
C ASN A 69 -3.16 -10.31 -23.82
N HIS A 70 -2.65 -9.12 -24.12
CA HIS A 70 -2.43 -8.67 -25.51
C HIS A 70 -1.08 -9.13 -26.11
N LYS A 71 -0.12 -9.56 -25.29
CA LYS A 71 1.17 -10.11 -25.77
C LYS A 71 1.15 -11.61 -26.11
N SER A 72 0.03 -12.31 -25.89
CA SER A 72 -0.09 -13.75 -26.18
C SER A 72 -0.42 -14.07 -27.66
N ILE A 73 -0.43 -13.08 -28.56
CA ILE A 73 -0.66 -13.27 -29.99
C ILE A 73 0.51 -12.63 -30.76
N ALA A 74 1.68 -13.27 -30.73
CA ALA A 74 2.78 -13.03 -31.65
C ALA A 74 3.57 -14.31 -31.81
#